data_AF-A0AAV2R890-F1
#
_entry.id   AF-A0AAV2R890-F1
#
_cell.length_a   1.000
_cell.length_b   1.000
_cell.length_c   1.000
_cell.angle_alpha   90.00
_cell.angle_beta   90.00
_cell.angle_gamma   90.00
#
_symmetry.space_group_name_H-M   'P 1'
#
loop_
_entity.id
_entity.type
_entity.pdbx_description
1 polymer ?
#
loop_
_entity_poly.entity_id
_entity_poly.type
_entity_poly.pdbx_seq_one_letter_code
_entity_poly.pdbx_strand_id
1 'polypeptide(L)'
;QKLEVCSNNLERVVREITQYSTEVNKIVHFTVANIVEALQQTTVYPAIKSVIESIVYRLLDLCDNYCLRHLMVALPPATTTLLKHLHNNYNTYRKFRDAT
;
A
#
# COMPACT_ATOMS: atom_id res chain seq x y z
N GLN A 1 1.78 -23.82 -3.24
CA GLN A 1 0.76 -24.18 -2.23
C GLN A 1 0.75 -23.28 -0.99
N LYS A 2 1.78 -23.26 -0.11
CA LYS A 2 1.73 -22.42 1.11
C LYS A 2 1.64 -20.90 0.84
N LEU A 3 2.38 -20.39 -0.15
CA LEU A 3 2.35 -18.98 -0.55
C LEU A 3 1.02 -18.55 -1.18
N GLU A 4 0.38 -19.44 -1.92
CA GLU A 4 -0.90 -19.19 -2.59
C GLU A 4 -2.03 -19.07 -1.57
N VAL A 5 -2.05 -19.98 -0.58
CA VAL A 5 -2.98 -19.89 0.55
C VAL A 5 -2.73 -18.62 1.37
N CYS A 6 -1.47 -18.25 1.58
CA CYS A 6 -1.12 -17.00 2.26
C CYS A 6 -1.65 -15.78 1.47
N SER A 7 -1.47 -15.76 0.15
CA SER A 7 -1.95 -14.71 -0.74
C SER A 7 -3.48 -14.57 -0.69
N ASN A 8 -4.22 -15.67 -0.80
CA ASN A 8 -5.68 -15.67 -0.76
C ASN A 8 -6.22 -15.22 0.61
N ASN A 9 -5.54 -15.59 1.69
CA ASN A 9 -5.89 -15.12 3.03
C ASN A 9 -5.63 -13.62 3.18
N LEU A 10 -4.52 -13.12 2.63
CA LEU A 10 -4.21 -11.69 2.62
C LEU A 10 -5.27 -10.91 1.84
N GLU A 11 -5.70 -11.43 0.69
CA GLU A 11 -6.74 -10.82 -0.12
C GLU A 11 -8.08 -10.76 0.61
N ARG A 12 -8.49 -11.85 1.29
CA ARG A 12 -9.69 -11.84 2.16
C ARG A 12 -9.59 -10.78 3.24
N VAL A 13 -8.45 -10.70 3.94
CA VAL A 13 -8.23 -9.70 4.99
C VAL A 13 -8.36 -8.29 4.44
N VAL A 14 -7.74 -8.00 3.29
CA VAL A 14 -7.86 -6.69 2.63
C VAL A 14 -9.30 -6.37 2.25
N ARG A 15 -10.07 -7.35 1.75
CA ARG A 15 -11.49 -7.17 1.40
C ARG A 15 -12.35 -6.83 2.61
N GLU A 16 -12.17 -7.52 3.73
CA GLU A 16 -12.88 -7.25 4.98
C GLU A 16 -12.51 -5.85 5.52
N ILE A 17 -11.23 -5.48 5.47
CA ILE A 17 -10.74 -4.14 5.83
C ILE A 17 -11.41 -3.05 4.98
N THR A 18 -11.67 -3.32 3.70
CA THR A 18 -12.34 -2.39 2.78
C THR A 18 -13.77 -2.08 3.20
N GLN A 19 -14.48 -3.03 3.83
CA GLN A 19 -15.85 -2.84 4.33
C GLN A 19 -15.94 -1.86 5.52
N TYR A 20 -14.83 -1.67 6.25
CA TYR A 20 -14.72 -0.73 7.37
C TYR A 20 -13.96 0.54 7.00
N SER A 21 -13.97 0.92 5.71
CA SER A 21 -13.13 1.99 5.14
C SER A 21 -13.10 3.29 5.93
N THR A 22 -14.20 3.70 6.59
CA THR A 22 -14.26 4.96 7.37
C THR A 22 -13.43 4.90 8.67
N GLU A 23 -13.41 3.76 9.35
CA GLU A 23 -12.59 3.53 10.55
C GLU A 23 -11.17 3.12 10.17
N VAL A 24 -11.03 2.37 9.08
CA VAL A 24 -9.76 1.91 8.54
C VAL A 24 -8.94 3.06 7.95
N ASN A 25 -9.55 4.06 7.32
CA ASN A 25 -8.85 5.25 6.81
C ASN A 25 -8.03 5.93 7.92
N LYS A 26 -8.51 5.91 9.18
CA LYS A 26 -7.78 6.44 10.34
C LYS A 26 -6.51 5.67 10.69
N ILE A 27 -6.32 4.44 10.20
CA ILE A 27 -5.17 3.59 10.53
C ILE A 27 -4.40 3.06 9.31
N VAL A 28 -4.98 3.16 8.11
CA VAL A 28 -4.42 2.60 6.88
C VAL A 28 -3.08 3.23 6.53
N HIS A 29 -2.92 4.51 6.86
CA HIS A 29 -1.66 5.23 6.68
C HIS A 29 -0.52 4.65 7.53
N PHE A 30 -0.77 4.20 8.77
CA PHE A 30 0.26 3.51 9.56
C PHE A 30 0.67 2.18 8.93
N THR A 31 -0.29 1.47 8.34
CA THR A 31 -0.02 0.20 7.65
C THR A 31 0.83 0.42 6.40
N VAL A 32 0.50 1.43 5.59
CA VAL A 32 1.30 1.84 4.43
C VAL A 32 2.70 2.25 4.86
N ALA A 33 2.86 3.06 5.92
CA ALA A 33 4.16 3.46 6.45
C ALA A 33 5.03 2.24 6.78
N ASN A 34 4.50 1.30 7.57
CA ASN A 34 5.24 0.09 7.98
C ASN A 34 5.67 -0.77 6.78
N ILE A 35 4.81 -0.92 5.78
CA ILE A 35 5.14 -1.70 4.57
C ILE A 35 6.25 -1.00 3.77
N VAL A 36 6.17 0.31 3.60
CA VAL A 36 7.17 1.08 2.84
C VAL A 36 8.51 1.10 3.58
N GLU A 37 8.52 1.21 4.91
CA GLU A 37 9.74 1.08 5.72
C GLU A 37 10.37 -0.31 5.56
N ALA A 38 9.57 -1.37 5.65
CA ALA A 38 10.06 -2.74 5.48
C ALA A 38 10.64 -2.97 4.06
N LEU A 39 9.98 -2.44 3.02
CA LEU A 39 10.47 -2.48 1.64
C LEU A 39 11.77 -1.70 1.45
N GLN A 40 11.92 -0.56 2.13
CA GLN A 40 13.15 0.24 2.05
C GLN A 40 14.33 -0.46 2.73
N GLN A 41 14.07 -1.22 3.79
CA GLN A 41 15.11 -1.89 4.58
C GLN A 41 15.46 -3.30 4.06
N THR A 42 14.62 -3.89 3.21
CA THR A 42 14.75 -5.28 2.79
C THR A 42 14.86 -5.41 1.28
N THR A 43 15.84 -6.15 0.79
CA THR A 43 15.89 -6.55 -0.62
C THR A 43 14.89 -7.67 -0.86
N VAL A 44 13.84 -7.38 -1.63
CA VAL A 44 12.77 -8.34 -1.95
C VAL A 44 12.88 -8.79 -3.40
N TYR A 45 12.61 -10.07 -3.67
CA TYR A 45 12.61 -10.60 -5.04
C TYR A 45 11.56 -9.89 -5.90
N PRO A 46 11.83 -9.57 -7.18
CA PRO A 46 10.95 -8.74 -8.02
C PRO A 46 9.49 -9.22 -8.09
N ALA A 47 9.25 -10.53 -8.19
CA ALA A 47 7.90 -11.08 -8.24
C ALA A 47 7.11 -10.80 -6.95
N ILE A 48 7.77 -10.86 -5.79
CA ILE A 48 7.15 -10.57 -4.49
C ILE A 48 6.96 -9.05 -4.33
N LYS A 49 7.94 -8.25 -4.77
CA LYS A 49 7.84 -6.79 -4.76
C LYS A 49 6.61 -6.29 -5.52
N SER A 50 6.35 -6.83 -6.71
CA SER A 50 5.16 -6.47 -7.51
C SER A 50 3.84 -6.73 -6.77
N VAL A 51 3.74 -7.86 -6.05
CA VAL A 51 2.56 -8.18 -5.24
C VAL A 51 2.39 -7.17 -4.09
N ILE A 52 3.49 -6.82 -3.41
CA ILE A 52 3.46 -5.85 -2.30
C ILE A 52 3.08 -4.46 -2.82
N GLU A 53 3.63 -4.02 -3.96
CA GLU A 53 3.25 -2.74 -4.58
C GLU A 53 1.76 -2.69 -4.91
N SER A 54 1.19 -3.78 -5.44
CA SER A 54 -0.25 -3.88 -5.69
C SER A 54 -1.08 -3.80 -4.40
N ILE A 55 -0.60 -4.37 -3.29
CA ILE A 55 -1.23 -4.22 -1.97
C ILE A 55 -1.17 -2.76 -1.51
N VAL A 56 -0.01 -2.12 -1.60
CA VAL A 56 0.17 -0.70 -1.24
C VAL A 56 -0.78 0.18 -2.05
N TYR A 57 -0.96 -0.07 -3.34
CA TYR A 57 -1.88 0.70 -4.18
C TYR A 57 -3.33 0.59 -3.73
N ARG A 58 -3.78 -0.62 -3.37
CA ARG A 58 -5.12 -0.82 -2.80
C ARG A 58 -5.31 -0.15 -1.44
N LEU A 59 -4.26 -0.10 -0.63
CA LEU A 59 -4.29 0.65 0.64
C LEU A 59 -4.30 2.16 0.41
N LEU A 60 -3.61 2.65 -0.63
CA LEU A 60 -3.63 4.06 -1.02
C LEU A 60 -4.98 4.51 -1.58
N ASP A 61 -5.80 3.62 -2.14
CA ASP A 61 -7.20 3.94 -2.49
C ASP A 61 -8.05 4.26 -1.24
N LEU A 62 -7.68 3.72 -0.08
CA LEU A 62 -8.38 3.95 1.20
C LEU A 62 -7.84 5.18 1.95
N CYS A 63 -6.69 5.71 1.55
CA CYS A 63 -6.12 6.93 2.11
C CYS A 63 -6.83 8.16 1.55
N ASP A 64 -7.34 9.01 2.43
CA ASP A 64 -7.71 10.36 2.03
C ASP A 64 -6.48 11.30 1.93
N ASN A 65 -6.75 12.55 1.54
CA ASN A 65 -5.70 13.58 1.42
C ASN A 65 -5.00 13.87 2.77
N TYR A 66 -5.69 13.68 3.89
CA TYR A 66 -5.11 13.88 5.22
C TYR A 66 -4.10 12.77 5.53
N CYS A 67 -4.45 11.52 5.26
CA CYS A 67 -3.59 10.35 5.40
C CYS A 67 -2.31 10.47 4.58
N LEU A 68 -2.43 10.90 3.31
CA LEU A 68 -1.28 11.13 2.43
C LEU A 68 -0.34 12.23 2.97
N ARG A 69 -0.90 13.36 3.41
CA ARG A 69 -0.09 14.43 4.01
C ARG A 69 0.62 13.97 5.27
N HIS A 70 -0.08 13.23 6.13
CA HIS A 70 0.50 12.70 7.36
C HIS A 70 1.66 11.75 7.05
N LEU A 71 1.49 10.82 6.12
CA LEU A 71 2.55 9.91 5.66
C LEU A 71 3.80 10.65 5.18
N MET A 72 3.63 11.70 4.38
CA MET A 72 4.75 12.45 3.82
C MET A 72 5.55 13.23 4.87
N VAL A 73 4.95 13.54 6.02
CA VAL A 73 5.61 14.25 7.13
C VAL A 73 6.18 13.29 8.17
N ALA A 74 5.48 12.19 8.45
CA ALA A 74 5.85 11.24 9.51
C ALA A 74 7.03 10.33 9.14
N LEU A 75 7.27 10.09 7.85
CA LEU A 75 8.27 9.14 7.39
C LEU A 75 9.68 9.75 7.26
N PRO A 76 10.74 8.96 7.53
CA PRO A 76 12.12 9.36 7.27
C PRO A 76 12.34 9.74 5.79
N PRO A 77 13.31 10.63 5.46
CA PRO A 77 13.49 11.13 4.09
C PRO A 77 13.66 10.06 3.00
N ALA A 78 14.39 8.98 3.32
CA ALA A 78 14.59 7.86 2.41
C ALA A 78 13.28 7.12 2.12
N THR A 79 12.51 6.82 3.17
CA THR A 79 11.20 6.16 3.07
C THR A 79 10.17 7.06 2.37
N THR A 80 10.20 8.37 2.62
CA THR A 80 9.36 9.36 1.93
C THR A 80 9.64 9.41 0.43
N THR A 81 10.89 9.22 0.02
CA THR A 81 11.26 9.16 -1.40
C THR A 81 10.67 7.92 -2.07
N LEU A 82 10.76 6.75 -1.42
CA LEU A 82 10.12 5.53 -1.88
C LEU A 82 8.59 5.67 -1.95
N LEU A 83 7.97 6.24 -0.91
CA LEU A 83 6.52 6.50 -0.90
C LEU A 83 6.09 7.40 -2.07
N LYS A 84 6.84 8.48 -2.36
CA LYS A 84 6.56 9.35 -3.51
C LYS A 84 6.61 8.59 -4.84
N HIS A 85 7.60 7.71 -4.99
CA HIS A 85 7.70 6.86 -6.17
C HIS A 85 6.50 5.91 -6.29
N LEU A 86 6.14 5.22 -5.22
CA LEU A 86 4.98 4.32 -5.16
C LEU A 86 3.67 5.07 -5.42
N HIS A 87 3.49 6.26 -4.87
CA HIS A 87 2.30 7.08 -5.08
C HIS A 87 2.18 7.57 -6.53
N ASN A 88 3.30 7.90 -7.18
CA ASN A 88 3.29 8.25 -8.60
C ASN A 88 2.88 7.07 -9.49
N ASN A 89 3.41 5.87 -9.19
CA ASN A 89 3.04 4.65 -9.89
C ASN A 89 1.58 4.28 -9.63
N TYR A 90 1.09 4.47 -8.40
CA TYR A 90 -0.33 4.32 -8.04
C TYR A 90 -1.25 5.19 -8.90
N ASN A 91 -0.91 6.47 -9.13
CA ASN A 91 -1.73 7.34 -9.98
C ASN A 91 -1.84 6.81 -11.42
N THR A 92 -0.80 6.13 -11.90
CA THR A 92 -0.81 5.46 -13.20
C THR A 92 -1.68 4.20 -13.14
N TYR A 93 -1.48 3.36 -12.13
CA TYR A 93 -2.27 2.15 -11.90
C TYR A 93 -3.78 2.43 -11.78
N ARG A 94 -4.15 3.45 -11.00
CA ARG A 94 -5.55 3.86 -10.82
C ARG A 94 -6.20 4.29 -12.13
N LYS A 95 -5.49 5.07 -12.96
CA LYS A 95 -5.98 5.46 -14.29
C LYS A 95 -6.23 4.26 -15.21
N PHE A 96 -5.36 3.25 -15.18
CA PHE A 96 -5.57 2.02 -15.93
C PHE A 96 -6.78 1.23 -15.42
N ARG A 97 -6.91 1.09 -14.10
CA ARG A 97 -8.05 0.39 -13.48
C ARG A 97 -9.38 1.07 -13.80
N ASP A 98 -9.45 2.39 -13.67
CA ASP A 98 -10.68 3.15 -13.89
C ASP A 98 -11.09 3.21 -15.38
N ALA A 99 -10.20 2.81 -16.30
CA ALA A 99 -10.44 2.74 -17.75
C ALA A 99 -10.87 1.35 -18.25
N THR A 100 -10.89 0.33 -17.37
CA THR A 100 -11.24 -1.06 -17.71
C THR A 100 -12.57 -1.45 -17.07
#